data_AF-A0A2H5FLZ4-F1
#
_entry.id   AF-A0A2H5FLZ4-F1
#
_cell.length_a   1.000
_cell.length_b   1.000
_cell.length_c   1.000
_cell.angle_alpha   90.00
_cell.angle_beta   90.00
_cell.angle_gamma   90.00
#
_symmetry.space_group_name_H-M   'P 1'
#
loop_
_entity.id
_entity.type
_entity.pdbx_description
1 polymer ?
#
loop_
_entity_poly.entity_id
_entity_poly.type
_entity_poly.pdbx_seq_one_letter_code
_entity_poly.pdbx_strand_id
1 'polypeptide(L)'
;MRNSVPVNGAKNGAKGLLITFEEPVESILIRGRKINISVDKFLENGSLKVIRVNPMEVYPDQLLSFVRQMVEHEHFSIVMIDSLRGYHIAMEEYGTLNAHLCNLINYLNRNEATTLLINEVEAITGNLRITDVGVSHLADNVILMRYAELNSQVVKLVCCLKKRLSDFESQLRTINYSSKGIEVGDVLTEMQGILTGTPYFKLNS
;
A
#
# COMPACT_ATOMS: atom_id res chain seq x y z
N MET A 1 -6.29 -2.53 -3.34
CA MET A 1 -5.12 -3.37 -3.02
C MET A 1 -4.61 -3.30 -1.57
N ARG A 2 -4.96 -2.27 -0.78
CA ARG A 2 -4.34 -2.05 0.56
C ARG A 2 -4.43 -3.25 1.52
N ASN A 3 -5.50 -4.06 1.56
CA ASN A 3 -5.64 -5.11 2.61
C ASN A 3 -5.43 -6.57 2.14
N SER A 4 -5.04 -6.82 0.89
CA SER A 4 -5.09 -8.17 0.30
C SER A 4 -3.74 -8.88 0.15
N VAL A 5 -2.61 -8.18 0.16
CA VAL A 5 -1.31 -8.79 -0.14
C VAL A 5 -0.68 -9.52 1.06
N PRO A 6 -0.64 -8.97 2.29
CA PRO A 6 -0.19 -9.74 3.46
C PRO A 6 -1.08 -10.97 3.69
N VAL A 7 -2.37 -10.83 3.44
CA VAL A 7 -3.36 -11.89 3.61
C VAL A 7 -3.28 -12.96 2.52
N ASN A 8 -3.03 -12.60 1.25
CA ASN A 8 -2.78 -13.61 0.21
C ASN A 8 -1.43 -14.31 0.39
N GLY A 9 -0.42 -13.64 0.97
CA GLY A 9 0.77 -14.32 1.48
C GLY A 9 0.42 -15.36 2.55
N ALA A 10 -0.39 -14.98 3.53
CA ALA A 10 -0.86 -15.89 4.59
C ALA A 10 -1.64 -17.10 4.06
N LYS A 11 -2.41 -16.92 2.98
CA LYS A 11 -3.04 -18.05 2.26
C LYS A 11 -2.02 -19.04 1.67
N ASN A 12 -0.83 -18.58 1.32
CA ASN A 12 0.28 -19.40 0.81
C ASN A 12 1.32 -19.75 1.90
N GLY A 13 1.00 -19.54 3.18
CA GLY A 13 1.88 -19.85 4.32
C GLY A 13 2.87 -18.75 4.72
N ALA A 14 2.88 -17.59 4.05
CA ALA A 14 3.72 -16.46 4.40
C ALA A 14 3.10 -15.62 5.53
N LYS A 15 3.87 -15.22 6.54
CA LYS A 15 3.34 -14.39 7.62
C LYS A 15 3.41 -12.89 7.28
N GLY A 16 2.31 -12.18 7.51
CA GLY A 16 2.13 -10.77 7.17
C GLY A 16 2.07 -9.85 8.38
N LEU A 17 2.91 -8.81 8.42
CA LEU A 17 2.93 -7.77 9.44
C LEU A 17 2.34 -6.49 8.86
N LEU A 18 1.28 -5.96 9.46
CA LEU A 18 0.70 -4.67 9.12
C LEU A 18 1.00 -3.68 10.25
N ILE A 19 1.72 -2.61 9.92
CA ILE A 19 2.06 -1.51 10.81
C ILE A 19 1.23 -0.32 10.38
N THR A 20 0.25 0.07 11.20
CA THR A 20 -0.57 1.25 10.93
C THR A 20 -0.23 2.42 11.84
N PHE A 21 -0.25 3.64 11.32
CA PHE A 21 0.08 4.88 12.05
C PHE A 21 -1.15 5.77 12.29
N GLU A 22 -2.23 5.54 11.54
CA GLU A 22 -3.39 6.42 11.55
C GLU A 22 -4.61 5.68 12.10
N GLU A 23 -4.95 4.55 11.49
CA GLU A 23 -6.19 3.86 11.74
C GLU A 23 -6.16 2.97 13.00
N PRO A 24 -7.26 2.90 13.76
CA PRO A 24 -7.44 1.86 14.77
C PRO A 24 -7.41 0.47 14.15
N VAL A 25 -6.77 -0.49 14.82
CA VAL A 25 -6.70 -1.90 14.38
C VAL A 25 -8.10 -2.44 14.09
N GLU A 26 -9.07 -2.21 14.97
CA GLU A 26 -10.44 -2.71 14.79
C GLU A 26 -11.10 -2.21 13.50
N SER A 27 -10.85 -0.96 13.10
CA SER A 27 -11.37 -0.40 11.84
C SER A 27 -10.82 -1.14 10.62
N ILE A 28 -9.54 -1.51 10.65
CA ILE A 28 -8.89 -2.30 9.59
C ILE A 28 -9.52 -3.70 9.53
N LEU A 29 -9.73 -4.34 10.68
CA LEU A 29 -10.30 -5.68 10.76
C LEU A 29 -11.75 -5.71 10.26
N ILE A 30 -12.60 -4.77 10.71
CA ILE A 30 -13.98 -4.62 10.23
C ILE A 30 -14.02 -4.47 8.71
N ARG A 31 -13.15 -3.62 8.14
CA ARG A 31 -13.08 -3.44 6.68
C ARG A 31 -12.63 -4.72 5.98
N GLY A 32 -11.65 -5.44 6.51
CA GLY A 32 -11.21 -6.74 5.99
C GLY A 32 -12.34 -7.76 5.93
N ARG A 33 -13.10 -7.89 7.03
CA ARG A 33 -14.28 -8.78 7.11
C ARG A 33 -15.32 -8.43 6.05
N LYS A 34 -15.62 -7.15 5.84
CA LYS A 34 -16.63 -6.68 4.86
C LYS A 34 -16.29 -7.02 3.41
N ILE A 35 -15.02 -7.20 3.06
CA ILE A 35 -14.57 -7.59 1.71
C ILE A 35 -14.17 -9.07 1.66
N ASN A 36 -14.71 -9.90 2.56
CA ASN A 36 -14.53 -11.34 2.61
C ASN A 36 -13.06 -11.79 2.69
N ILE A 37 -12.26 -11.01 3.42
CA ILE A 37 -10.91 -11.39 3.81
C ILE A 37 -11.00 -12.05 5.19
N SER A 38 -10.51 -13.29 5.33
CA SER A 38 -10.54 -14.08 6.57
C SER A 38 -9.53 -13.60 7.62
N VAL A 39 -9.52 -12.29 7.92
CA VAL A 39 -8.55 -11.64 8.82
C VAL A 39 -8.48 -12.33 10.19
N ASP A 40 -9.63 -12.72 10.75
CA ASP A 40 -9.71 -13.34 12.08
C ASP A 40 -8.93 -14.66 12.14
N LYS A 41 -9.08 -15.52 11.12
CA LYS A 41 -8.33 -16.78 11.02
C LYS A 41 -6.82 -16.57 10.99
N PHE A 42 -6.36 -15.53 10.29
CA PHE A 42 -4.93 -15.24 10.18
C PHE A 42 -4.36 -14.62 11.46
N LEU A 43 -5.16 -13.87 12.21
CA LEU A 43 -4.79 -13.39 13.53
C LEU A 43 -4.68 -14.55 14.53
N GLU A 44 -5.70 -15.41 14.58
CA GLU A 44 -5.77 -16.56 15.51
C GLU A 44 -4.62 -17.54 15.32
N ASN A 45 -4.21 -17.80 14.08
CA ASN A 45 -3.11 -18.72 13.78
C ASN A 45 -1.73 -18.03 13.73
N GLY A 46 -1.65 -16.73 14.06
CA GLY A 46 -0.41 -15.94 14.10
C GLY A 46 0.24 -15.66 12.75
N SER A 47 -0.44 -15.92 11.62
CA SER A 47 0.08 -15.59 10.28
C SER A 47 -0.17 -14.15 9.86
N LEU A 48 -1.01 -13.41 10.58
CA LEU A 48 -1.19 -11.97 10.46
C LEU A 48 -0.94 -11.32 11.82
N LYS A 49 -0.13 -10.27 11.85
CA LYS A 49 0.00 -9.38 12.99
C LYS A 49 -0.31 -7.97 12.56
N VAL A 50 -1.18 -7.29 13.30
CA VAL A 50 -1.52 -5.89 13.06
C VAL A 50 -1.15 -5.09 14.29
N ILE A 51 -0.30 -4.08 14.13
CA ILE A 51 0.05 -3.16 15.20
C ILE A 51 -0.30 -1.73 14.79
N ARG A 52 -0.75 -0.94 15.77
CA ARG A 52 -0.86 0.50 15.62
C ARG A 52 0.31 1.16 16.34
N VAL A 53 1.05 1.99 15.62
CA VAL A 53 2.13 2.81 16.17
C VAL A 53 1.55 4.19 16.48
N ASN A 54 1.68 4.62 17.72
CA ASN A 54 1.41 6.00 18.11
C ASN A 54 2.71 6.81 17.97
N PRO A 55 2.74 7.87 17.14
CA PRO A 55 3.89 8.79 17.01
C PRO A 55 4.53 9.21 18.33
N MET A 56 3.71 9.41 19.37
CA MET A 56 4.18 9.92 20.67
C MET A 56 4.74 8.84 21.60
N GLU A 57 4.64 7.56 21.24
CA GLU A 57 4.93 6.44 22.15
C GLU A 57 6.07 5.54 21.66
N VAL A 58 6.56 5.75 20.44
CA VAL A 58 7.51 4.82 19.80
C VAL A 58 8.70 5.56 19.22
N TYR A 59 9.89 5.18 19.67
CA TYR A 59 11.15 5.64 19.08
C TYR A 59 11.49 4.85 17.80
N PRO A 60 12.18 5.45 16.81
CA PRO A 60 12.55 4.76 15.57
C PRO A 60 13.30 3.43 15.80
N ASP A 61 14.22 3.41 16.76
CA ASP A 61 14.99 2.21 17.09
C ASP A 61 14.13 1.11 17.72
N GLN A 62 13.09 1.48 18.49
CA GLN A 62 12.12 0.52 19.02
C GLN A 62 11.28 -0.08 17.90
N LEU A 63 10.80 0.74 16.95
CA LEU A 63 10.08 0.26 15.79
C LEU A 63 10.95 -0.67 14.94
N LEU A 64 12.21 -0.28 14.67
CA LEU A 64 13.14 -1.10 13.93
C LEU A 64 13.40 -2.43 14.65
N SER A 65 13.69 -2.39 15.96
CA SER A 65 13.91 -3.60 16.78
C SER A 65 12.70 -4.53 16.77
N PHE A 66 11.49 -3.98 16.88
CA PHE A 66 10.26 -4.76 16.76
C PHE A 66 10.14 -5.42 15.38
N VAL A 67 10.37 -4.67 14.29
CA VAL A 67 10.35 -5.22 12.93
C VAL A 67 11.41 -6.33 12.78
N ARG A 68 12.60 -6.15 13.36
CA ARG A 68 13.65 -7.18 13.35
C ARG A 68 13.17 -8.46 13.99
N GLN A 69 12.60 -8.36 15.19
CA GLN A 69 12.07 -9.53 15.90
C GLN A 69 11.03 -10.26 15.05
N MET A 70 10.12 -9.52 14.41
CA MET A 70 9.07 -10.13 13.57
C MET A 70 9.65 -10.83 12.34
N VAL A 71 10.63 -10.24 11.67
CA VAL A 71 11.18 -10.80 10.42
C VAL A 71 12.18 -11.93 10.69
N GLU A 72 13.14 -11.73 11.61
CA GLU A 72 14.23 -12.69 11.87
C GLU A 72 13.78 -13.88 12.73
N HIS A 73 13.00 -13.63 13.78
CA HIS A 73 12.66 -14.67 14.76
C HIS A 73 11.26 -15.26 14.53
N GLU A 74 10.30 -14.43 14.13
CA GLU A 74 8.92 -14.89 13.91
C GLU A 74 8.63 -15.25 12.44
N HIS A 75 9.60 -15.02 11.54
CA HIS A 75 9.52 -15.34 10.10
C HIS A 75 8.39 -14.64 9.34
N PHE A 76 8.14 -13.37 9.67
CA PHE A 76 7.30 -12.50 8.85
C PHE A 76 8.01 -12.10 7.57
N SER A 77 7.41 -12.44 6.43
CA SER A 77 8.00 -12.24 5.09
C SER A 77 7.22 -11.24 4.24
N ILE A 78 6.11 -10.70 4.75
CA ILE A 78 5.41 -9.58 4.15
C ILE A 78 5.24 -8.49 5.20
N VAL A 79 5.69 -7.27 4.92
CA VAL A 79 5.56 -6.12 5.82
C VAL A 79 4.84 -4.99 5.10
N MET A 80 3.77 -4.49 5.70
CA MET A 80 2.98 -3.38 5.19
C MET A 80 3.07 -2.20 6.15
N ILE A 81 3.38 -1.01 5.60
CA ILE A 81 3.49 0.25 6.33
C ILE A 81 2.35 1.17 5.87
N ASP A 82 1.41 1.46 6.77
CA ASP A 82 0.18 2.22 6.48
C ASP A 82 -0.04 3.40 7.45
N SER A 83 0.29 4.63 7.11
CA SER A 83 0.73 5.15 5.83
C SER A 83 2.15 5.71 5.92
N LEU A 84 2.76 6.05 4.79
CA LEU A 84 4.03 6.80 4.75
C LEU A 84 3.90 8.18 5.39
N ARG A 85 2.71 8.81 5.30
CA ARG A 85 2.42 10.09 5.96
C ARG A 85 2.45 9.92 7.48
N GLY A 86 1.74 8.94 8.01
CA GLY A 86 1.75 8.63 9.43
C GLY A 86 3.16 8.24 9.93
N TYR A 87 3.92 7.48 9.14
CA TYR A 87 5.32 7.17 9.42
C TYR A 87 6.19 8.44 9.47
N HIS A 88 6.01 9.37 8.53
CA HIS A 88 6.73 10.66 8.56
C HIS A 88 6.47 11.40 9.86
N ILE A 89 5.21 11.60 10.23
CA ILE A 89 4.82 12.30 11.47
C ILE A 89 5.41 11.58 12.69
N ALA A 90 5.43 10.25 12.70
CA ALA A 90 5.99 9.48 13.81
C ALA A 90 7.52 9.59 13.95
N MET A 91 8.23 9.92 12.87
CA MET A 91 9.69 9.82 12.82
C MET A 91 10.38 11.17 12.60
N GLU A 92 9.63 12.25 12.35
CA GLU A 92 10.17 13.56 11.95
C GLU A 92 11.12 14.18 12.98
N GLU A 93 10.86 13.98 14.27
CA GLU A 93 11.70 14.51 15.35
C GLU A 93 13.07 13.81 15.45
N TYR A 94 13.20 12.62 14.85
CA TYR A 94 14.39 11.77 15.00
C TYR A 94 15.32 11.80 13.79
N GLY A 95 15.07 12.67 12.82
CA GLY A 95 15.89 12.84 11.62
C GLY A 95 15.08 12.86 10.34
N THR A 96 15.77 12.70 9.20
CA THR A 96 15.08 12.77 7.91
C THR A 96 14.26 11.50 7.65
N LEU A 97 13.02 11.66 7.20
CA LEU A 97 12.18 10.56 6.75
C LEU A 97 12.92 9.63 5.78
N ASN A 98 13.61 10.20 4.81
CA ASN A 98 14.34 9.44 3.80
C ASN A 98 15.37 8.51 4.44
N ALA A 99 16.16 8.98 5.42
CA ALA A 99 17.14 8.13 6.09
C ALA A 99 16.49 6.97 6.84
N HIS A 100 15.46 7.23 7.63
CA HIS A 100 14.76 6.21 8.43
C HIS A 100 14.07 5.18 7.55
N LEU A 101 13.33 5.64 6.55
CA LEU A 101 12.62 4.77 5.63
C LEU A 101 13.58 3.95 4.76
N CYS A 102 14.66 4.56 4.25
CA CYS A 102 15.72 3.84 3.53
C CYS A 102 16.32 2.74 4.39
N ASN A 103 16.63 3.02 5.66
CA ASN A 103 17.24 2.05 6.56
C ASN A 103 16.29 0.86 6.80
N LEU A 104 15.01 1.14 7.06
CA LEU A 104 13.98 0.13 7.25
C LEU A 104 13.78 -0.73 6.00
N ILE A 105 13.64 -0.12 4.82
CA ILE A 105 13.46 -0.84 3.56
C ILE A 105 14.69 -1.68 3.23
N ASN A 106 15.90 -1.13 3.37
CA ASN A 106 17.14 -1.88 3.13
C ASN A 106 17.27 -3.07 4.09
N TYR A 107 16.83 -2.92 5.34
CA TYR A 107 16.78 -4.00 6.29
C TYR A 107 15.78 -5.09 5.88
N LEU A 108 14.56 -4.72 5.50
CA LEU A 108 13.54 -5.66 5.03
C LEU A 108 13.97 -6.40 3.75
N ASN A 109 14.55 -5.69 2.79
CA ASN A 109 15.06 -6.26 1.55
C ASN A 109 16.18 -7.29 1.78
N ARG A 110 17.11 -7.00 2.71
CA ARG A 110 18.19 -7.95 3.08
C ARG A 110 17.67 -9.23 3.73
N ASN A 111 16.50 -9.16 4.36
CA ASN A 111 15.82 -10.31 4.94
C ASN A 111 14.77 -10.91 3.99
N GLU A 112 14.83 -10.56 2.70
CA GLU A 112 13.94 -11.08 1.65
C GLU A 112 12.44 -10.84 1.93
N ALA A 113 12.12 -9.84 2.76
CA ALA A 113 10.75 -9.49 3.10
C ALA A 113 10.12 -8.62 2.00
N THR A 114 8.95 -9.03 1.51
CA THR A 114 8.15 -8.23 0.59
C THR A 114 7.57 -7.03 1.34
N THR A 115 7.97 -5.82 0.95
CA THR A 115 7.52 -4.59 1.61
C THR A 115 6.47 -3.86 0.80
N LEU A 116 5.37 -3.46 1.45
CA LEU A 116 4.30 -2.66 0.89
C LEU A 116 4.25 -1.31 1.60
N LEU A 117 4.45 -0.24 0.84
CA LEU A 117 4.39 1.12 1.36
C LEU A 117 3.11 1.77 0.88
N ILE A 118 2.31 2.26 1.83
CA ILE A 118 1.07 2.92 1.50
C ILE A 118 1.29 4.43 1.50
N ASN A 119 1.31 5.00 0.30
CA ASN A 119 1.30 6.45 0.14
C ASN A 119 -0.13 6.96 -0.06
N GLU A 120 -0.43 8.11 0.53
CA GLU A 120 -1.64 8.87 0.26
C GLU A 120 -1.30 10.00 -0.72
N VAL A 121 -2.20 10.33 -1.63
CA VAL A 121 -2.03 11.47 -2.54
C VAL A 121 -3.05 12.52 -2.13
N GLU A 122 -2.59 13.68 -1.66
CA GLU A 122 -3.46 14.73 -1.13
C GLU A 122 -4.36 15.36 -2.21
N ALA A 123 -3.93 15.34 -3.47
CA ALA A 123 -4.63 15.98 -4.57
C ALA A 123 -5.42 14.98 -5.43
N ILE A 124 -6.74 15.17 -5.50
CA ILE A 124 -7.64 14.42 -6.39
C ILE A 124 -7.36 14.78 -7.86
N THR A 125 -7.02 16.05 -8.13
CA THR A 125 -6.70 16.62 -9.45
C THR A 125 -5.31 17.30 -9.42
N GLY A 126 -4.58 17.31 -10.55
CA GLY A 126 -3.25 17.92 -10.65
C GLY A 126 -2.12 16.95 -10.97
N ASN A 127 -0.89 17.49 -11.03
CA ASN A 127 0.32 16.77 -11.43
C ASN A 127 0.56 15.56 -10.53
N LEU A 128 0.70 14.38 -11.14
CA LEU A 128 0.97 13.14 -10.44
C LEU A 128 2.36 13.18 -9.79
N ARG A 129 2.39 13.35 -8.47
CA ARG A 129 3.56 13.07 -7.65
C ARG A 129 3.40 11.68 -7.05
N ILE A 130 4.33 10.77 -7.36
CA ILE A 130 4.27 9.38 -6.86
C ILE A 130 4.31 9.38 -5.32
N THR A 131 5.08 10.29 -4.74
CA THR A 131 5.17 10.54 -3.30
C THR A 131 5.53 11.99 -3.07
N ASP A 132 4.85 12.69 -2.15
CA ASP A 132 5.16 14.08 -1.81
C ASP A 132 6.56 14.25 -1.18
N VAL A 133 7.07 13.17 -0.61
CA VAL A 133 8.37 13.07 0.08
C VAL A 133 9.51 12.52 -0.80
N GLY A 134 9.28 12.27 -2.09
CA GLY A 134 10.35 11.87 -3.03
C GLY A 134 10.93 10.45 -2.87
N VAL A 135 10.26 9.55 -2.15
CA VAL A 135 10.72 8.18 -1.86
C VAL A 135 10.40 7.15 -2.95
N SER A 136 9.82 7.56 -4.07
CA SER A 136 9.49 6.69 -5.22
C SER A 136 10.68 5.91 -5.79
N HIS A 137 11.90 6.37 -5.56
CA HIS A 137 13.13 5.68 -5.96
C HIS A 137 13.41 4.40 -5.15
N LEU A 138 12.87 4.30 -3.93
CA LEU A 138 12.98 3.14 -3.04
C LEU A 138 12.05 2.00 -3.45
N ALA A 139 11.00 2.29 -4.22
CA ALA A 139 10.04 1.30 -4.67
C ALA A 139 10.49 0.67 -5.99
N ASP A 140 10.58 -0.66 -6.03
CA ASP A 140 10.79 -1.41 -7.28
C ASP A 140 9.52 -1.40 -8.14
N ASN A 141 8.36 -1.45 -7.48
CA ASN A 141 7.04 -1.47 -8.11
C ASN A 141 6.18 -0.32 -7.58
N VAL A 142 5.46 0.34 -8.48
CA VAL A 142 4.53 1.42 -8.11
C VAL A 142 3.16 1.12 -8.70
N ILE A 143 2.16 1.05 -7.82
CA ILE A 143 0.76 0.86 -8.19
C ILE A 143 0.01 2.13 -7.83
N LEU A 144 -0.60 2.75 -8.82
CA LEU A 144 -1.44 3.93 -8.65
C LEU A 144 -2.90 3.50 -8.54
N MET A 145 -3.59 4.05 -7.55
CA MET A 145 -5.05 4.01 -7.48
C MET A 145 -5.57 5.45 -7.52
N ARG A 146 -6.56 5.73 -8.35
CA ARG A 146 -7.14 7.08 -8.49
C ARG A 146 -8.64 7.02 -8.75
N TYR A 147 -9.34 8.08 -8.40
CA TYR A 147 -10.71 8.32 -8.86
C TYR A 147 -10.72 8.99 -10.23
N ALA A 148 -11.69 8.66 -11.05
CA ALA A 148 -12.01 9.36 -12.28
C ALA A 148 -13.52 9.56 -12.39
N GLU A 149 -13.94 10.60 -13.09
CA GLU A 149 -15.34 10.75 -13.50
C GLU A 149 -15.51 10.17 -14.89
N LEU A 150 -16.41 9.20 -15.02
CA LEU A 150 -16.80 8.59 -16.28
C LEU A 150 -18.32 8.52 -16.33
N ASN A 151 -18.93 9.06 -17.40
CA ASN A 151 -20.39 9.04 -17.59
C ASN A 151 -21.16 9.54 -16.36
N SER A 152 -20.71 10.66 -15.77
CA SER A 152 -21.26 11.24 -14.54
C SER A 152 -21.24 10.31 -13.32
N GLN A 153 -20.34 9.33 -13.31
CA GLN A 153 -20.10 8.42 -12.19
C GLN A 153 -18.65 8.51 -11.76
N VAL A 154 -18.43 8.53 -10.44
CA VAL A 154 -17.11 8.41 -9.85
C VAL A 154 -16.69 6.94 -9.88
N VAL A 155 -15.70 6.62 -10.70
CA VAL A 155 -15.10 5.29 -10.82
C VAL A 155 -13.73 5.26 -10.16
N LYS A 156 -13.33 4.08 -9.67
CA LYS A 156 -12.00 3.83 -9.11
C LYS A 156 -11.16 3.11 -10.13
N LEU A 157 -9.94 3.60 -10.35
CA LEU A 157 -9.00 3.08 -11.32
C LEU A 157 -7.75 2.54 -10.62
N VAL A 158 -7.09 1.58 -11.27
CA VAL A 158 -5.79 1.04 -10.89
C VAL A 158 -4.89 0.90 -12.11
N CYS A 159 -3.60 1.23 -11.96
CA CYS A 159 -2.57 0.91 -12.94
C CYS A 159 -1.21 0.69 -12.28
N CYS A 160 -0.33 -0.03 -12.98
CA CYS A 160 1.08 -0.11 -12.63
C CYS A 160 1.81 1.05 -13.33
N LEU A 161 2.55 1.87 -12.58
CA LEU A 161 3.34 2.98 -13.12
C LEU A 161 4.80 2.61 -13.35
N LYS A 162 5.31 1.64 -12.58
CA LYS A 162 6.70 1.23 -12.58
C LYS A 162 6.77 -0.22 -12.12
N LYS A 163 7.57 -1.02 -12.82
CA LYS A 163 7.99 -2.36 -12.41
C LYS A 163 9.45 -2.54 -12.80
N ARG A 164 10.31 -2.90 -11.85
CA ARG A 164 11.70 -3.28 -12.16
C ARG A 164 11.76 -4.74 -12.60
N LEU A 165 12.76 -5.08 -13.42
CA LEU A 165 13.12 -6.45 -13.83
C LEU A 165 12.12 -7.21 -14.73
N SER A 166 11.01 -6.60 -15.15
CA SER A 166 10.10 -7.21 -16.13
C SER A 166 9.13 -6.20 -16.74
N ASP A 167 8.54 -6.56 -17.88
CA ASP A 167 7.48 -5.78 -18.50
C ASP A 167 6.20 -5.80 -17.64
N PHE A 168 5.33 -4.81 -17.84
CA PHE A 168 4.08 -4.66 -17.10
C PHE A 168 2.97 -4.09 -17.97
N GLU A 169 1.73 -4.46 -17.65
CA GLU A 169 0.57 -3.85 -18.29
C GLU A 169 0.48 -2.37 -17.84
N SER A 170 0.70 -1.46 -18.79
CA SER A 170 0.63 -0.01 -18.58
C SER A 170 -0.80 0.55 -18.70
N GLN A 171 -1.78 -0.31 -18.93
CA GLN A 171 -3.17 0.05 -19.11
C GLN A 171 -3.85 0.38 -17.78
N LEU A 172 -4.83 1.29 -17.84
CA LEU A 172 -5.70 1.64 -16.71
C LEU A 172 -6.88 0.69 -16.67
N ARG A 173 -7.18 0.14 -15.49
CA ARG A 173 -8.34 -0.71 -15.27
C ARG A 173 -9.23 -0.16 -14.17
N THR A 174 -10.52 -0.47 -14.24
CA THR A 174 -11.43 -0.21 -13.12
C THR A 174 -11.14 -1.17 -11.96
N ILE A 175 -11.42 -0.74 -10.72
CA ILE A 175 -11.28 -1.57 -9.53
C ILE A 175 -12.49 -1.40 -8.62
N ASN A 176 -13.14 -2.52 -8.29
CA ASN A 176 -14.32 -2.55 -7.45
C ASN A 176 -14.07 -3.37 -6.18
N TYR A 177 -14.76 -3.00 -5.11
CA TYR A 177 -14.71 -3.66 -3.81
C TYR A 177 -16.13 -4.11 -3.47
N SER A 178 -16.33 -5.42 -3.32
CA SER A 178 -17.62 -6.00 -3.00
C SER A 178 -17.47 -7.03 -1.86
N SER A 179 -18.58 -7.63 -1.44
CA SER A 179 -18.54 -8.79 -0.54
C SER A 179 -17.86 -10.02 -1.16
N LYS A 180 -17.59 -10.02 -2.47
CA LYS A 180 -16.80 -11.07 -3.14
C LYS A 180 -15.29 -10.79 -3.09
N GLY A 181 -14.89 -9.61 -2.62
CA GLY A 181 -13.50 -9.18 -2.53
C GLY A 181 -13.19 -8.01 -3.46
N ILE A 182 -11.95 -7.99 -3.95
CA ILE A 182 -11.44 -6.96 -4.85
C ILE A 182 -11.51 -7.51 -6.28
N GLU A 183 -12.20 -6.80 -7.16
CA GLU A 183 -12.35 -7.16 -8.57
C GLU A 183 -11.65 -6.11 -9.43
N VAL A 184 -10.76 -6.55 -10.32
CA VAL A 184 -10.14 -5.70 -11.33
C VAL A 184 -10.93 -5.89 -12.62
N GLY A 185 -11.51 -4.80 -13.12
CA GLY A 185 -12.37 -4.83 -14.29
C GLY A 185 -11.62 -4.60 -15.61
N ASP A 186 -12.39 -4.11 -16.58
CA ASP A 186 -11.91 -3.93 -17.95
C ASP A 186 -10.92 -2.78 -18.07
N VAL A 187 -10.15 -2.86 -19.16
CA VAL A 187 -9.23 -1.82 -19.61
C VAL A 187 -10.02 -0.61 -20.12
N LEU A 188 -9.59 0.58 -19.71
CA LEU A 188 -10.09 1.84 -20.25
C LEU A 188 -9.29 2.23 -21.49
N THR A 189 -9.87 1.99 -22.68
CA THR A 189 -9.24 2.27 -23.98
C THR A 189 -9.63 3.61 -24.60
N GLU A 190 -10.79 4.16 -24.22
CA GLU A 190 -11.42 5.30 -24.87
C GLU A 190 -11.06 6.66 -24.25
N MET A 191 -10.24 6.68 -23.20
CA MET A 191 -9.94 7.90 -22.43
C MET A 191 -8.45 8.25 -22.40
N GLN A 192 -8.16 9.55 -22.38
CA GLN A 192 -6.84 10.14 -22.19
C GLN A 192 -6.88 11.18 -21.07
N GLY A 193 -5.71 11.64 -20.59
CA GLY A 193 -5.63 12.66 -19.54
C GLY A 193 -5.93 12.19 -18.11
N ILE A 194 -6.11 10.88 -17.89
CA ILE A 194 -6.38 10.31 -16.55
C ILE A 194 -5.20 10.57 -15.59
N LEU A 195 -3.96 10.45 -16.07
CA LEU A 195 -2.77 10.71 -15.24
C LEU A 195 -2.60 12.20 -14.91
N THR A 196 -3.02 13.10 -15.81
CA THR A 196 -2.98 14.56 -15.62
C THR A 196 -4.14 15.08 -14.76
N GLY A 197 -5.13 14.23 -14.46
CA GLY A 197 -6.30 14.58 -13.65
C GLY A 197 -7.40 15.30 -14.43
N THR A 198 -7.30 15.37 -15.75
CA THR A 198 -8.29 16.00 -16.64
C THR A 198 -8.68 14.99 -17.72
N PRO A 199 -9.54 14.01 -17.40
CA PRO A 199 -9.90 12.96 -18.33
C PRO A 199 -10.74 13.51 -19.50
N TYR A 200 -10.45 13.05 -20.71
CA TYR A 200 -11.23 13.35 -21.91
C TYR A 200 -11.32 12.11 -22.81
N PHE A 201 -12.42 12.02 -23.58
CA PHE A 201 -12.58 10.96 -24.56
C PHE A 201 -11.62 11.16 -25.74
N LYS A 202 -11.07 10.06 -26.26
CA LYS A 202 -10.37 10.10 -27.55
C LYS A 202 -11.33 10.64 -28.61
N LEU A 203 -10.92 11.71 -29.27
CA LEU A 203 -11.58 12.13 -30.51
C LEU A 203 -11.31 11.05 -31.56
N ASN A 204 -12.38 10.45 -32.09
CA ASN A 204 -12.27 9.51 -33.21
C ASN A 204 -11.57 10.23 -34.37
N SER A 205 -10.40 9.72 -34.77
CA SER A 205 -9.66 10.19 -35.95
C SER A 205 -10.01 9.34 -37.15
#